data_AF-A0A8T0W078-F1
#
_entry.id   AF-A0A8T0W078-F1
#
_cell.length_a   1.000
_cell.length_b   1.000
_cell.length_c   1.000
_cell.angle_alpha   90.00
_cell.angle_beta   90.00
_cell.angle_gamma   90.00
#
_symmetry.space_group_name_H-M   'P 1'
#
loop_
_entity.id
_entity.type
_entity.pdbx_description
1 polymer ?
#
loop_
_entity_poly.entity_id
_entity_poly.type
_entity_poly.pdbx_seq_one_letter_code
_entity_poly.pdbx_strand_id
1 'polypeptide(L)'
;MGSVAGDAARLAYPPARRDDSVVDDYHGVQVPDPYRWLEDPDSEETKDFVAKQAELAETVLAGCPDRENLRREVTRLFDHPRYAAPFRRGNKYFHFHNSGLQAQSVLYMQDELDGKAEVLLDPNTLSKDGTVALSTYSISEDGDYIAYGLSESGSDWVSIHVMNVTNQQPMPDKLSWVKFSSISWTHDGKGFFYSRYPAPRGGELDAGTETNINLNHQIYYHVLGTNQSEDILCWKDPEHPKYSFGASVTEDGKYIILTVYEGCDPVNKLYYCEISSLPQGIKGFRKRQEMLPFVKLIDNFDAQYQVVANDGDEFTFLTNKSAPRNKLVRVNIKNPELWTDVLPEHEKDVLESADAVNNNQLLVCYMSDVKHILQLRDLRTGNLIHQLPLEIGSVSEISCRREDKEVFIGFTSFLSPGIIYRCNLAPAIPEMKMFREISVPGFDRTSFQVKQVFVPSKDGARIPMFIMSKKDINLDGSHPTLLYANIRGGGEYGEEWHKAGALAMKQNCFDDFAACAEFLISNGYTSSSRLCIEGGSNGGLLIAASINQVICGLISLGVLLLTLVLWTCSAFTSSQLVMPGLQTMVVQIRKKSSNGSSNILPFIMCGDLGSKALVANASIQQPCC
;
A
#
# COMPACT_ATOMS: atom_id res chain seq x y z
N MET A 1 25.48 20.22 12.39
CA MET A 1 24.16 20.02 13.01
C MET A 1 24.30 20.24 14.50
N GLY A 2 23.90 21.42 14.94
CA GLY A 2 23.92 21.79 16.35
C GLY A 2 22.87 20.97 17.09
N SER A 3 23.28 20.41 18.22
CA SER A 3 22.37 19.87 19.23
C SER A 3 21.33 20.93 19.59
N VAL A 4 20.04 20.56 19.62
CA VAL A 4 18.96 21.37 20.21
C VAL A 4 19.09 21.42 21.75
N ALA A 5 20.18 20.93 22.33
CA ALA A 5 20.53 21.15 23.74
C ALA A 5 21.11 22.55 24.02
N GLY A 6 20.72 23.57 23.24
CA GLY A 6 20.89 24.97 23.61
C GLY A 6 19.62 25.44 24.30
N ASP A 7 19.66 25.53 25.63
CA ASP A 7 18.57 25.97 26.51
C ASP A 7 17.21 25.36 26.21
N ALA A 8 16.99 24.12 26.67
CA ALA A 8 15.65 23.54 26.77
C ALA A 8 14.82 24.38 27.76
N ALA A 9 14.21 25.46 27.27
CA ALA A 9 13.08 26.07 27.92
C ALA A 9 12.10 24.93 28.23
N ARG A 10 11.79 24.74 29.52
CA ARG A 10 10.90 23.68 29.97
C ARG A 10 9.60 23.79 29.18
N LEU A 11 9.34 22.84 28.28
CA LEU A 11 8.15 22.86 27.44
C LEU A 11 6.92 22.85 28.34
N ALA A 12 6.03 23.82 28.11
CA ALA A 12 4.74 23.87 28.79
C ALA A 12 3.73 23.04 27.99
N TYR A 13 3.60 21.76 28.35
CA TYR A 13 2.63 20.89 27.70
C TYR A 13 1.19 21.34 27.99
N PRO A 14 0.31 21.36 26.97
CA PRO A 14 -1.11 21.60 27.17
C PRO A 14 -1.70 20.63 28.21
N PRO A 15 -2.56 21.10 29.12
CA PRO A 15 -3.27 20.20 30.02
C PRO A 15 -4.19 19.28 29.20
N ALA A 16 -4.19 18.00 29.54
CA ALA A 16 -5.11 17.00 29.00
C ALA A 16 -5.92 16.44 30.17
N ARG A 17 -7.25 16.54 30.11
CA ARG A 17 -8.12 15.97 31.15
C ARG A 17 -7.93 14.46 31.18
N ARG A 18 -7.80 13.93 32.40
CA ARG A 18 -7.83 12.49 32.66
C ARG A 18 -9.20 12.09 33.18
N ASP A 19 -9.78 11.07 32.59
CA ASP A 19 -10.98 10.41 33.07
C ASP A 19 -10.61 9.06 33.72
N ASP A 20 -10.16 9.11 34.97
CA ASP A 20 -9.74 7.91 35.70
C ASP A 20 -10.90 6.95 36.02
N SER A 21 -12.14 7.28 35.65
CA SER A 21 -13.31 6.40 35.79
C SER A 21 -13.43 5.36 34.67
N VAL A 22 -12.76 5.56 33.54
CA VAL A 22 -12.80 4.65 32.39
C VAL A 22 -11.78 3.53 32.58
N VAL A 23 -12.27 2.34 32.93
CA VAL A 23 -11.46 1.12 33.09
C VAL A 23 -12.17 -0.04 32.41
N ASP A 24 -11.44 -0.75 31.55
CA ASP A 24 -11.90 -1.95 30.88
C ASP A 24 -11.34 -3.21 31.55
N ASP A 25 -12.13 -4.29 31.63
CA ASP A 25 -11.64 -5.61 32.02
C ASP A 25 -11.38 -6.47 30.78
N TYR A 26 -10.15 -6.95 30.63
CA TYR A 26 -9.78 -7.94 29.62
C TYR A 26 -9.33 -9.22 30.29
N HIS A 27 -10.22 -10.21 30.33
CA HIS A 27 -9.95 -11.53 30.88
C HIS A 27 -9.44 -11.46 32.34
N GLY A 28 -10.01 -10.57 33.15
CA GLY A 28 -9.61 -10.33 34.54
C GLY A 28 -8.47 -9.33 34.73
N VAL A 29 -7.93 -8.75 33.65
CA VAL A 29 -6.93 -7.68 33.71
C VAL A 29 -7.60 -6.33 33.51
N GLN A 30 -7.54 -5.49 34.54
CA GLN A 30 -8.06 -4.13 34.53
C GLN A 30 -7.10 -3.20 33.79
N VAL A 31 -7.59 -2.51 32.75
CA VAL A 31 -6.80 -1.59 31.92
C VAL A 31 -7.48 -0.21 31.90
N PRO A 32 -6.89 0.82 32.55
CA PRO A 32 -7.43 2.17 32.54
C PRO A 32 -7.19 2.86 31.20
N ASP A 33 -8.17 3.62 30.71
CA ASP A 33 -8.07 4.44 29.49
C ASP A 33 -8.53 5.88 29.74
N PRO A 34 -7.70 6.69 30.43
CA PRO A 34 -8.09 8.01 30.92
C PRO A 34 -8.28 9.07 29.83
N TYR A 35 -7.98 8.76 28.57
CA TYR A 35 -8.08 9.69 27.44
C TYR A 35 -9.07 9.23 26.38
N ARG A 36 -9.98 8.29 26.72
CA ARG A 36 -11.06 7.78 25.85
C ARG A 36 -11.86 8.89 25.15
N TRP A 37 -12.01 10.05 25.79
CA TRP A 37 -12.72 11.20 25.22
C TRP A 37 -12.09 11.74 23.91
N LEU A 38 -10.81 11.49 23.65
CA LEU A 38 -10.15 11.84 22.39
C LEU A 38 -10.64 11.00 21.19
N GLU A 39 -11.38 9.91 21.42
CA GLU A 39 -11.97 9.10 20.35
C GLU A 39 -13.16 9.78 19.66
N ASP A 40 -13.71 10.86 20.24
CA ASP A 40 -14.71 11.71 19.61
C ASP A 40 -14.02 12.94 18.97
N PRO A 41 -13.79 12.93 17.64
CA PRO A 41 -13.13 14.05 16.95
C PRO A 41 -14.02 15.30 16.84
N ASP A 42 -15.34 15.14 16.99
CA ASP A 42 -16.30 16.23 16.83
C ASP A 42 -16.52 17.00 18.14
N SER A 43 -16.13 16.44 19.27
CA SER A 43 -16.22 17.11 20.57
C SER A 43 -15.36 18.38 20.62
N GLU A 44 -15.90 19.42 21.26
CA GLU A 44 -15.17 20.68 21.45
C GLU A 44 -13.91 20.50 22.31
N GLU A 45 -13.90 19.53 23.23
CA GLU A 45 -12.73 19.20 24.05
C GLU A 45 -11.59 18.61 23.19
N THR A 46 -11.89 17.70 22.26
CA THR A 46 -10.88 17.15 21.32
C THR A 46 -10.35 18.20 20.37
N LYS A 47 -11.22 19.06 19.81
CA LYS A 47 -10.81 20.16 18.93
C LYS A 47 -9.87 21.14 19.62
N ASP A 48 -10.19 21.54 20.85
CA ASP A 48 -9.35 22.41 21.68
C ASP A 48 -8.00 21.75 22.02
N PHE A 49 -8.01 20.46 22.36
CA PHE A 49 -6.77 19.70 22.59
C PHE A 49 -5.87 19.67 21.35
N VAL A 50 -6.43 19.35 20.17
CA VAL A 50 -5.67 19.33 18.90
C VAL A 50 -5.09 20.70 18.58
N ALA A 51 -5.89 21.78 18.73
CA ALA A 51 -5.42 23.14 18.48
C ALA A 51 -4.23 23.52 19.38
N LYS A 52 -4.29 23.18 20.68
CA LYS A 52 -3.21 23.44 21.63
C LYS A 52 -1.95 22.62 21.36
N GLN A 53 -2.11 21.37 20.92
CA GLN A 53 -0.96 20.54 20.52
C GLN A 53 -0.30 21.08 19.24
N ALA A 54 -1.09 21.52 18.26
CA ALA A 54 -0.58 22.15 17.04
C ALA A 54 0.18 23.44 17.35
N GLU A 55 -0.33 24.29 18.26
CA GLU A 55 0.37 25.51 18.72
C GLU A 55 1.71 25.19 19.40
N LEU A 56 1.73 24.19 20.30
CA LEU A 56 2.98 23.75 20.93
C LEU A 56 3.97 23.24 19.89
N ALA A 57 3.52 22.39 18.96
CA ALA A 57 4.36 21.83 17.90
C ALA A 57 4.95 22.92 17.01
N GLU A 58 4.15 23.90 16.57
CA GLU A 58 4.66 25.02 15.78
C GLU A 58 5.64 25.89 16.58
N THR A 59 5.44 26.06 17.88
CA THR A 59 6.40 26.77 18.75
C THR A 59 7.76 26.06 18.75
N VAL A 60 7.77 24.73 18.89
CA VAL A 60 9.00 23.93 18.86
C VAL A 60 9.66 23.97 17.48
N LEU A 61 8.88 23.79 16.41
CA LEU A 61 9.38 23.76 15.03
C LEU A 61 9.88 25.14 14.56
N ALA A 62 9.25 26.23 15.01
CA ALA A 62 9.72 27.60 14.75
C ALA A 62 11.07 27.88 15.41
N GLY A 63 11.40 27.19 16.50
CA GLY A 63 12.70 27.23 17.15
C GLY A 63 13.82 26.49 16.40
N CYS A 64 13.51 25.73 15.34
CA CYS A 64 14.49 24.97 14.57
C CYS A 64 15.16 25.85 13.49
N PRO A 65 16.42 26.28 13.67
CA PRO A 65 17.07 27.24 12.76
C PRO A 65 17.26 26.69 11.33
N ASP A 66 17.30 25.36 11.18
CA ASP A 66 17.51 24.72 9.88
C ASP A 66 16.20 24.38 9.13
N ARG A 67 15.01 24.63 9.70
CA ARG A 67 13.71 24.32 9.06
C ARG A 67 13.58 24.93 7.67
N GLU A 68 13.87 26.22 7.55
CA GLU A 68 13.78 26.94 6.27
C GLU A 68 14.86 26.55 5.27
N ASN A 69 16.06 26.20 5.76
CA ASN A 69 17.13 25.68 4.92
C ASN A 69 16.77 24.31 4.35
N LEU A 70 16.24 23.41 5.18
CA LEU A 70 15.79 22.10 4.76
C LEU A 70 14.62 22.20 3.77
N ARG A 71 13.62 23.03 4.07
CA ARG A 71 12.49 23.30 3.16
C ARG A 71 12.98 23.73 1.79
N ARG A 72 13.90 24.71 1.74
CA ARG A 72 14.48 25.21 0.48
C ARG A 72 15.22 24.12 -0.29
N GLU A 73 16.07 23.32 0.37
CA GLU A 73 16.81 22.25 -0.31
C GLU A 73 15.90 21.12 -0.80
N VAL A 74 14.92 20.69 0.02
CA VAL A 74 13.93 19.69 -0.40
C VAL A 74 13.12 20.19 -1.58
N THR A 75 12.60 21.42 -1.54
CA THR A 75 11.88 22.03 -2.67
C THR A 75 12.77 22.08 -3.92
N ARG A 76 14.03 22.52 -3.79
CA ARG A 76 14.97 22.57 -4.92
C ARG A 76 15.25 21.19 -5.52
N LEU A 77 15.38 20.16 -4.69
CA LEU A 77 15.60 18.78 -5.16
C LEU A 77 14.33 18.19 -5.78
N PHE A 78 13.14 18.55 -5.30
CA PHE A 78 11.86 18.12 -5.88
C PHE A 78 11.46 18.89 -7.14
N ASP A 79 12.03 20.07 -7.40
CA ASP A 79 11.73 20.88 -8.58
C ASP A 79 12.41 20.34 -9.85
N HIS A 80 11.93 19.22 -10.35
CA HIS A 80 12.36 18.59 -11.60
C HIS A 80 11.21 17.79 -12.23
N PRO A 81 11.16 17.68 -13.57
CA PRO A 81 10.08 16.97 -14.24
C PRO A 81 10.11 15.47 -13.95
N ARG A 82 8.95 14.89 -13.64
CA ARG A 82 8.76 13.46 -13.37
C ARG A 82 7.69 12.89 -14.29
N TYR A 83 7.88 11.65 -14.72
CA TYR A 83 7.00 10.95 -15.65
C TYR A 83 6.70 9.54 -15.12
N ALA A 84 5.47 9.09 -15.28
CA ALA A 84 5.10 7.67 -15.15
C ALA A 84 5.32 6.94 -16.48
N ALA A 85 5.34 5.60 -16.45
CA ALA A 85 5.44 4.81 -17.67
C ALA A 85 4.19 5.05 -18.55
N PRO A 86 4.35 5.27 -19.87
CA PRO A 86 3.19 5.42 -20.72
C PRO A 86 2.46 4.09 -20.87
N PHE A 87 1.13 4.15 -21.01
CA PHE A 87 0.28 3.00 -21.26
C PHE A 87 -0.65 3.25 -22.44
N ARG A 88 -1.10 2.17 -23.08
CA ARG A 88 -1.93 2.23 -24.30
C ARG A 88 -3.36 1.79 -24.04
N ARG A 89 -4.31 2.53 -24.59
CA ARG A 89 -5.72 2.13 -24.77
C ARG A 89 -6.20 2.60 -26.14
N GLY A 90 -6.96 1.74 -26.83
CA GLY A 90 -7.25 1.90 -28.25
C GLY A 90 -5.99 2.27 -29.07
N ASN A 91 -6.04 3.44 -29.69
CA ASN A 91 -4.96 3.96 -30.54
C ASN A 91 -4.18 5.13 -29.90
N LYS A 92 -4.32 5.36 -28.59
CA LYS A 92 -3.65 6.46 -27.88
C LYS A 92 -2.73 5.95 -26.78
N TYR A 93 -1.72 6.76 -26.49
CA TYR A 93 -0.87 6.61 -25.32
C TYR A 93 -1.27 7.63 -24.26
N PHE A 94 -1.17 7.21 -23.01
CA PHE A 94 -1.49 8.01 -21.83
C PHE A 94 -0.31 7.95 -20.87
N HIS A 95 -0.03 9.05 -20.17
CA HIS A 95 1.01 9.06 -19.14
C HIS A 95 0.78 10.18 -18.12
N PHE A 96 1.24 9.98 -16.89
CA PHE A 96 1.32 11.07 -15.93
C PHE A 96 2.62 11.85 -16.07
N HIS A 97 2.52 13.16 -15.90
CA HIS A 97 3.65 14.06 -15.83
C HIS A 97 3.43 15.11 -14.73
N ASN A 98 4.49 15.38 -13.97
CA ASN A 98 4.56 16.47 -13.01
C ASN A 98 5.77 17.34 -13.36
N SER A 99 5.56 18.65 -13.55
CA SER A 99 6.63 19.56 -13.96
C SER A 99 7.69 19.79 -12.88
N GLY A 100 7.39 19.45 -11.61
CA GLY A 100 8.32 19.58 -10.49
C GLY A 100 7.60 19.81 -9.17
N LEU A 101 6.83 20.90 -9.07
CA LEU A 101 6.19 21.32 -7.83
C LEU A 101 4.66 21.38 -7.92
N GLN A 102 4.07 20.75 -8.94
CA GLN A 102 2.61 20.61 -9.00
C GLN A 102 2.16 19.72 -7.85
N ALA A 103 1.07 20.10 -7.18
CA ALA A 103 0.51 19.35 -6.05
C ALA A 103 0.13 17.92 -6.46
N GLN A 104 -0.42 17.78 -7.68
CA GLN A 104 -0.79 16.50 -8.28
C GLN A 104 -0.19 16.38 -9.69
N SER A 105 0.17 15.16 -10.08
CA SER A 105 0.58 14.85 -11.46
C SER A 105 -0.61 15.00 -12.41
N VAL A 106 -0.34 15.47 -13.62
CA VAL A 106 -1.35 15.69 -14.67
C VAL A 106 -1.35 14.49 -15.61
N LEU A 107 -2.53 14.01 -16.00
CA LEU A 107 -2.68 12.94 -16.98
C LEU A 107 -2.70 13.55 -18.39
N TYR A 108 -1.79 13.10 -19.24
CA TYR A 108 -1.68 13.47 -20.64
C TYR A 108 -2.12 12.33 -21.56
N MET A 109 -2.56 12.68 -22.76
CA MET A 109 -2.80 11.77 -23.88
C MET A 109 -2.02 12.21 -25.12
N GLN A 110 -1.67 11.26 -25.98
CA GLN A 110 -0.97 11.50 -27.24
C GLN A 110 -1.24 10.38 -28.25
N ASP A 111 -1.28 10.70 -29.54
CA ASP A 111 -1.53 9.72 -30.61
C ASP A 111 -0.32 8.82 -30.87
N GLU A 112 0.88 9.37 -30.76
CA GLU A 112 2.15 8.68 -30.96
C GLU A 112 3.07 8.91 -29.76
N LEU A 113 3.99 7.98 -29.49
CA LEU A 113 4.91 8.04 -28.35
C LEU A 113 5.80 9.30 -28.34
N ASP A 114 6.25 9.73 -29.51
CA ASP A 114 7.09 10.91 -29.71
C ASP A 114 6.27 12.12 -30.21
N GLY A 115 4.93 11.97 -30.24
CA GLY A 115 3.99 13.00 -30.66
C GLY A 115 3.79 14.09 -29.62
N LYS A 116 3.00 15.10 -29.99
CA LYS A 116 2.60 16.17 -29.07
C LYS A 116 1.63 15.61 -28.02
N ALA A 117 1.97 15.78 -26.75
CA ALA A 117 1.09 15.46 -25.64
C ALA A 117 0.07 16.58 -25.37
N GLU A 118 -1.16 16.18 -25.05
CA GLU A 118 -2.26 17.06 -24.66
C GLU A 118 -2.76 16.68 -23.27
N VAL A 119 -3.12 17.67 -22.46
CA VAL A 119 -3.68 17.42 -21.13
C VAL A 119 -5.04 16.76 -21.31
N LEU A 120 -5.25 15.60 -20.66
CA LEU A 120 -6.53 14.94 -20.57
C LEU A 120 -7.23 15.30 -19.25
N LEU A 121 -6.52 15.21 -18.12
CA LEU A 121 -7.06 15.52 -16.81
C LEU A 121 -5.99 16.18 -15.94
N ASP A 122 -6.29 17.39 -15.44
CA ASP A 122 -5.46 18.12 -14.50
C ASP A 122 -6.14 18.20 -13.12
N PRO A 123 -5.75 17.35 -12.15
CA PRO A 123 -6.34 17.37 -10.82
C PRO A 123 -6.15 18.70 -10.07
N ASN A 124 -5.11 19.48 -10.41
CA ASN A 124 -4.83 20.76 -9.77
C ASN A 124 -5.89 21.83 -10.10
N THR A 125 -6.74 21.59 -11.10
CA THR A 125 -7.85 22.50 -11.47
C THR A 125 -9.17 22.16 -10.79
N LEU A 126 -9.25 21.02 -10.10
CA LEU A 126 -10.50 20.48 -9.52
C LEU A 126 -10.86 21.13 -8.19
N SER A 127 -9.90 21.75 -7.48
CA SER A 127 -10.14 22.50 -6.25
C SER A 127 -9.26 23.74 -6.17
N LYS A 128 -9.77 24.81 -5.57
CA LYS A 128 -9.02 26.07 -5.41
C LYS A 128 -7.87 25.96 -4.41
N ASP A 129 -7.99 25.08 -3.43
CA ASP A 129 -7.01 24.85 -2.37
C ASP A 129 -6.12 23.61 -2.61
N GLY A 130 -6.35 22.86 -3.70
CA GLY A 130 -5.58 21.67 -4.05
C GLY A 130 -5.87 20.44 -3.19
N THR A 131 -6.97 20.44 -2.42
CA THR A 131 -7.33 19.34 -1.51
C THR A 131 -8.04 18.17 -2.19
N VAL A 132 -8.44 18.32 -3.46
CA VAL A 132 -9.00 17.24 -4.28
C VAL A 132 -7.87 16.49 -4.97
N ALA A 133 -7.77 15.19 -4.68
CA ALA A 133 -6.79 14.31 -5.30
C ALA A 133 -7.46 13.29 -6.23
N LEU A 134 -6.78 12.96 -7.32
CA LEU A 134 -7.14 11.81 -8.16
C LEU A 134 -6.72 10.53 -7.43
N SER A 135 -7.69 9.71 -7.02
CA SER A 135 -7.43 8.51 -6.21
C SER A 135 -7.41 7.22 -7.01
N THR A 136 -8.20 7.14 -8.08
CA THR A 136 -8.24 6.00 -9.00
C THR A 136 -8.66 6.44 -10.39
N TYR A 137 -8.34 5.68 -11.42
CA TYR A 137 -8.84 5.91 -12.77
C TYR A 137 -8.79 4.64 -13.60
N SER A 138 -9.57 4.60 -14.67
CA SER A 138 -9.51 3.55 -15.69
C SER A 138 -10.04 4.09 -17.01
N ILE A 139 -9.31 3.80 -18.09
CA ILE A 139 -9.68 4.17 -19.45
C ILE A 139 -10.33 2.96 -20.12
N SER A 140 -11.43 3.17 -20.84
CA SER A 140 -12.12 2.12 -21.58
C SER A 140 -11.21 1.45 -22.61
N GLU A 141 -11.50 0.21 -22.98
CA GLU A 141 -10.64 -0.58 -23.89
C GLU A 141 -10.42 0.10 -25.25
N ASP A 142 -11.45 0.75 -25.78
CA ASP A 142 -11.41 1.54 -27.00
C ASP A 142 -10.69 2.90 -26.86
N GLY A 143 -10.45 3.36 -25.63
CA GLY A 143 -9.82 4.65 -25.33
C GLY A 143 -10.77 5.85 -25.41
N ASP A 144 -12.09 5.64 -25.53
CA ASP A 144 -13.07 6.72 -25.73
C ASP A 144 -13.51 7.40 -24.44
N TYR A 145 -13.44 6.71 -23.30
CA TYR A 145 -13.88 7.22 -22.00
C TYR A 145 -12.84 6.98 -20.91
N ILE A 146 -12.76 7.92 -19.98
CA ILE A 146 -12.06 7.76 -18.71
C ILE A 146 -13.07 7.86 -17.58
N ALA A 147 -13.05 6.87 -16.69
CA ALA A 147 -13.69 6.95 -15.39
C ALA A 147 -12.60 7.23 -14.35
N TYR A 148 -12.80 8.25 -13.51
CA TYR A 148 -11.80 8.72 -12.55
C TYR A 148 -12.44 9.04 -11.21
N GLY A 149 -11.77 8.60 -10.15
CA GLY A 149 -12.18 8.77 -8.76
C GLY A 149 -11.50 9.98 -8.12
N LEU A 150 -12.30 10.82 -7.45
CA LEU A 150 -11.82 11.98 -6.70
C LEU A 150 -12.04 11.76 -5.21
N SER A 151 -10.99 12.03 -4.44
CA SER A 151 -11.02 12.06 -2.97
C SER A 151 -10.81 13.49 -2.48
N GLU A 152 -11.62 13.91 -1.51
CA GLU A 152 -11.55 15.25 -0.92
C GLU A 152 -10.86 15.19 0.45
N SER A 153 -10.00 16.17 0.74
CA SER A 153 -9.35 16.36 2.05
C SER A 153 -8.61 15.11 2.59
N GLY A 154 -8.11 14.25 1.69
CA GLY A 154 -7.39 13.03 2.06
C GLY A 154 -8.28 11.89 2.59
N SER A 155 -9.60 12.00 2.45
CA SER A 155 -10.54 10.91 2.76
C SER A 155 -10.34 9.73 1.81
N ASP A 156 -10.47 8.51 2.34
CA ASP A 156 -10.50 7.30 1.51
C ASP A 156 -11.81 7.18 0.69
N TRP A 157 -12.83 7.99 0.99
CA TRP A 157 -14.03 8.05 0.16
C TRP A 157 -13.71 8.63 -1.21
N VAL A 158 -14.33 8.03 -2.21
CA VAL A 158 -14.14 8.36 -3.61
C VAL A 158 -15.48 8.68 -4.24
N SER A 159 -15.50 9.73 -5.05
CA SER A 159 -16.56 9.95 -6.04
C SER A 159 -16.03 9.64 -7.43
N ILE A 160 -16.63 8.68 -8.13
CA ILE A 160 -16.25 8.35 -9.51
C ILE A 160 -17.02 9.26 -10.47
N HIS A 161 -16.30 9.86 -11.41
CA HIS A 161 -16.82 10.67 -12.51
C HIS A 161 -16.39 10.05 -13.84
N VAL A 162 -17.10 10.37 -14.93
CA VAL A 162 -16.75 9.91 -16.27
C VAL A 162 -16.53 11.10 -17.21
N MET A 163 -15.60 10.99 -18.15
CA MET A 163 -15.33 11.98 -19.18
C MET A 163 -15.04 11.31 -20.52
N ASN A 164 -15.50 11.93 -21.61
CA ASN A 164 -15.12 11.52 -22.95
C ASN A 164 -13.70 11.99 -23.27
N VAL A 165 -12.84 11.09 -23.71
CA VAL A 165 -11.41 11.35 -23.94
C VAL A 165 -11.19 12.24 -25.16
N THR A 166 -11.96 12.05 -26.22
CA THR A 166 -11.74 12.73 -27.51
C THR A 166 -12.06 14.22 -27.44
N ASN A 167 -13.17 14.61 -26.81
CA ASN A 167 -13.60 16.00 -26.72
C ASN A 167 -13.45 16.62 -25.33
N GLN A 168 -12.91 15.85 -24.36
CA GLN A 168 -12.70 16.25 -22.96
C GLN A 168 -13.97 16.77 -22.27
N GLN A 169 -15.15 16.29 -22.70
CA GLN A 169 -16.42 16.67 -22.08
C GLN A 169 -16.73 15.74 -20.89
N PRO A 170 -16.96 16.29 -19.69
CA PRO A 170 -17.49 15.53 -18.57
C PRO A 170 -18.85 14.93 -18.91
N MET A 171 -19.07 13.69 -18.48
CA MET A 171 -20.34 13.00 -18.56
C MET A 171 -21.16 13.29 -17.29
N PRO A 172 -22.51 13.15 -17.31
CA PRO A 172 -23.34 13.39 -16.13
C PRO A 172 -23.18 12.34 -15.03
N ASP A 173 -22.46 11.24 -15.31
CA ASP A 173 -22.25 10.11 -14.41
C ASP A 173 -21.41 10.51 -13.19
N LYS A 174 -22.00 10.39 -12.00
CA LYS A 174 -21.34 10.57 -10.70
C LYS A 174 -21.73 9.42 -9.75
N LEU A 175 -20.76 8.70 -9.22
CA LEU A 175 -20.96 7.56 -8.33
C LEU A 175 -20.36 7.84 -6.95
N SER A 176 -21.18 7.82 -5.91
CA SER A 176 -20.79 8.05 -4.51
C SER A 176 -20.61 6.75 -3.72
N TRP A 177 -20.11 6.87 -2.48
CA TRP A 177 -19.89 5.78 -1.52
C TRP A 177 -18.89 4.71 -1.98
N VAL A 178 -17.97 5.11 -2.86
CA VAL A 178 -16.90 4.25 -3.35
C VAL A 178 -15.73 4.34 -2.39
N LYS A 179 -15.20 3.18 -2.00
CA LYS A 179 -13.98 3.07 -1.20
C LYS A 179 -13.37 1.69 -1.48
N PHE A 180 -12.05 1.64 -1.69
CA PHE A 180 -11.32 0.42 -2.07
C PHE A 180 -11.93 -0.33 -3.26
N SER A 181 -12.16 0.39 -4.36
CA SER A 181 -12.76 -0.13 -5.59
C SER A 181 -11.78 -0.07 -6.76
N SER A 182 -11.80 -1.10 -7.60
CA SER A 182 -11.32 -1.01 -8.97
C SER A 182 -12.38 -0.38 -9.88
N ILE A 183 -11.99 0.01 -11.09
CA ILE A 183 -12.90 0.38 -12.18
C ILE A 183 -12.58 -0.55 -13.36
N SER A 184 -13.46 -1.51 -13.64
CA SER A 184 -13.22 -2.53 -14.66
C SER A 184 -14.24 -2.44 -15.78
N TRP A 185 -13.81 -1.89 -16.92
CA TRP A 185 -14.63 -1.71 -18.11
C TRP A 185 -15.00 -3.03 -18.77
N THR A 186 -16.23 -3.12 -19.28
CA THR A 186 -16.56 -4.16 -20.26
C THR A 186 -16.00 -3.78 -21.63
N HIS A 187 -15.57 -4.78 -22.40
CA HIS A 187 -14.94 -4.57 -23.71
C HIS A 187 -15.90 -3.97 -24.76
N ASP A 188 -17.21 -3.94 -24.48
CA ASP A 188 -18.19 -3.27 -25.33
C ASP A 188 -18.31 -1.76 -25.07
N GLY A 189 -17.53 -1.21 -24.13
CA GLY A 189 -17.47 0.22 -23.83
C GLY A 189 -18.74 0.81 -23.19
N LYS A 190 -19.73 -0.02 -22.83
CA LYS A 190 -21.05 0.47 -22.36
C LYS A 190 -21.11 0.83 -20.89
N GLY A 191 -20.09 0.46 -20.12
CA GLY A 191 -20.09 0.58 -18.67
C GLY A 191 -18.94 -0.17 -18.01
N PHE A 192 -18.91 -0.11 -16.69
CA PHE A 192 -17.85 -0.71 -15.89
C PHE A 192 -18.37 -1.28 -14.57
N PHE A 193 -17.67 -2.29 -14.07
CA PHE A 193 -17.83 -2.80 -12.72
C PHE A 193 -17.08 -1.91 -11.74
N TYR A 194 -17.70 -1.68 -10.59
CA TYR A 194 -17.11 -0.98 -9.45
C TYR A 194 -17.71 -1.54 -8.16
N SER A 195 -17.11 -1.19 -7.03
CA SER A 195 -17.56 -1.56 -5.71
C SER A 195 -17.87 -0.35 -4.86
N ARG A 196 -18.85 -0.48 -3.96
CA ARG A 196 -19.27 0.60 -3.05
C ARG A 196 -19.83 0.04 -1.76
N TYR A 197 -19.88 0.89 -0.75
CA TYR A 197 -20.61 0.62 0.48
C TYR A 197 -22.06 1.09 0.38
N PRO A 198 -22.97 0.55 1.22
CA PRO A 198 -24.34 1.04 1.30
C PRO A 198 -24.34 2.53 1.69
N ALA A 199 -25.30 3.28 1.15
CA ALA A 199 -25.47 4.68 1.51
C ALA A 199 -25.67 4.84 3.03
N PRO A 200 -25.02 5.83 3.67
CA PRO A 200 -25.12 6.07 5.10
C PRO A 200 -26.54 6.47 5.51
N ARG A 201 -26.94 6.10 6.74
CA ARG A 201 -28.25 6.48 7.30
C ARG A 201 -28.23 7.97 7.67
N GLY A 202 -28.96 8.81 6.95
CA GLY A 202 -29.10 10.25 7.24
C GLY A 202 -28.65 11.22 6.14
N GLY A 203 -28.08 10.73 5.03
CA GLY A 203 -27.54 11.58 3.96
C GLY A 203 -26.01 11.70 4.02
N GLU A 204 -25.44 12.51 3.11
CA GLU A 204 -24.00 12.62 2.79
C GLU A 204 -23.09 12.61 4.03
N LEU A 205 -22.35 11.52 4.19
CA LEU A 205 -21.28 11.32 5.18
C LEU A 205 -20.08 10.73 4.43
N ASP A 206 -19.57 11.49 3.47
CA ASP A 206 -18.33 11.17 2.73
C ASP A 206 -17.18 12.10 3.20
N ALA A 207 -17.23 12.56 4.45
CA ALA A 207 -16.30 13.56 4.98
C ALA A 207 -14.94 12.96 5.40
N GLY A 208 -14.86 11.66 5.68
CA GLY A 208 -13.65 10.98 6.12
C GLY A 208 -13.27 11.24 7.59
N THR A 209 -14.08 12.02 8.31
CA THR A 209 -13.91 12.28 9.74
C THR A 209 -14.64 11.26 10.62
N GLU A 210 -15.52 10.45 10.03
CA GLU A 210 -16.29 9.47 10.75
C GLU A 210 -15.44 8.27 11.22
N THR A 211 -15.79 7.74 12.38
CA THR A 211 -15.13 6.58 12.99
C THR A 211 -15.90 5.27 12.74
N ASN A 212 -16.97 5.29 11.95
CA ASN A 212 -17.81 4.10 11.73
C ASN A 212 -17.05 3.00 10.97
N ILE A 213 -17.34 1.74 11.30
CA ILE A 213 -16.81 0.58 10.58
C ILE A 213 -17.52 0.46 9.22
N ASN A 214 -16.76 0.30 8.14
CA ASN A 214 -17.32 0.06 6.81
C ASN A 214 -17.70 -1.42 6.64
N LEU A 215 -18.99 -1.71 6.49
CA LEU A 215 -19.54 -3.07 6.37
C LEU A 215 -20.46 -3.22 5.15
N ASN A 216 -20.63 -4.46 4.70
CA ASN A 216 -21.50 -4.87 3.59
C ASN A 216 -21.08 -4.27 2.26
N HIS A 217 -19.82 -4.42 1.88
CA HIS A 217 -19.32 -4.01 0.58
C HIS A 217 -20.09 -4.72 -0.57
N GLN A 218 -20.26 -4.08 -1.72
CA GLN A 218 -21.10 -4.59 -2.81
C GLN A 218 -20.46 -4.32 -4.16
N ILE A 219 -20.64 -5.23 -5.12
CA ILE A 219 -20.25 -5.01 -6.52
C ILE A 219 -21.46 -4.56 -7.33
N TYR A 220 -21.27 -3.49 -8.10
CA TYR A 220 -22.24 -2.96 -9.04
C TYR A 220 -21.65 -2.90 -10.45
N TYR A 221 -22.53 -2.94 -11.45
CA TYR A 221 -22.22 -2.53 -12.82
C TYR A 221 -22.95 -1.24 -13.14
N HIS A 222 -22.17 -0.23 -13.50
CA HIS A 222 -22.67 1.08 -13.91
C HIS A 222 -22.77 1.15 -15.44
N VAL A 223 -23.90 1.65 -15.95
CA VAL A 223 -24.11 1.87 -17.38
C VAL A 223 -23.90 3.35 -17.67
N LEU A 224 -23.07 3.66 -18.66
CA LEU A 224 -22.79 5.06 -19.03
C LEU A 224 -24.07 5.84 -19.38
N GLY A 225 -24.12 7.09 -18.92
CA GLY A 225 -25.21 8.03 -19.09
C GLY A 225 -26.42 7.75 -18.19
N THR A 226 -26.30 6.92 -17.15
CA THR A 226 -27.42 6.58 -16.25
C THR A 226 -27.17 7.08 -14.83
N ASN A 227 -28.23 7.28 -14.04
CA ASN A 227 -28.04 7.69 -12.65
C ASN A 227 -27.51 6.53 -11.80
N GLN A 228 -26.71 6.79 -10.77
CA GLN A 228 -26.19 5.75 -9.87
C GLN A 228 -27.30 4.86 -9.23
N SER A 229 -28.51 5.40 -9.04
CA SER A 229 -29.67 4.64 -8.55
C SER A 229 -30.14 3.53 -9.51
N GLU A 230 -29.66 3.59 -10.76
CA GLU A 230 -29.98 2.66 -11.84
C GLU A 230 -28.97 1.53 -11.97
N ASP A 231 -27.88 1.57 -11.20
CA ASP A 231 -26.80 0.60 -11.24
C ASP A 231 -27.28 -0.81 -10.89
N ILE A 232 -26.64 -1.78 -11.51
CA ILE A 232 -27.02 -3.18 -11.42
C ILE A 232 -26.24 -3.82 -10.30
N LEU A 233 -26.92 -4.26 -9.23
CA LEU A 233 -26.30 -5.01 -8.15
C LEU A 233 -25.82 -6.37 -8.67
N CYS A 234 -24.51 -6.54 -8.78
CA CYS A 234 -23.90 -7.77 -9.29
C CYS A 234 -23.60 -8.78 -8.19
N TRP A 235 -23.19 -8.32 -7.01
CA TRP A 235 -22.88 -9.18 -5.87
C TRP A 235 -23.04 -8.46 -4.53
N LYS A 236 -23.53 -9.19 -3.52
CA LYS A 236 -23.50 -8.83 -2.10
C LYS A 236 -23.51 -10.10 -1.25
N ASP A 237 -22.94 -10.01 -0.04
CA ASP A 237 -22.99 -11.10 0.95
C ASP A 237 -23.34 -10.53 2.34
N PRO A 238 -24.63 -10.42 2.68
CA PRO A 238 -25.05 -9.88 3.97
C PRO A 238 -24.78 -10.82 5.15
N GLU A 239 -24.51 -12.11 4.90
CA GLU A 239 -24.15 -13.07 5.95
C GLU A 239 -22.70 -12.85 6.43
N HIS A 240 -21.86 -12.27 5.58
CA HIS A 240 -20.46 -11.96 5.86
C HIS A 240 -20.18 -10.46 5.66
N PRO A 241 -20.68 -9.59 6.56
CA PRO A 241 -20.65 -8.13 6.40
C PRO A 241 -19.23 -7.53 6.38
N LYS A 242 -18.21 -8.28 6.80
CA LYS A 242 -16.81 -7.85 6.78
C LYS A 242 -16.09 -8.13 5.47
N TYR A 243 -16.65 -8.97 4.59
CA TYR A 243 -16.00 -9.26 3.32
C TYR A 243 -15.91 -8.00 2.47
N SER A 244 -14.76 -7.82 1.84
CA SER A 244 -14.56 -6.87 0.76
C SER A 244 -14.41 -7.62 -0.56
N PHE A 245 -14.57 -6.89 -1.67
CA PHE A 245 -14.80 -7.48 -2.98
C PHE A 245 -14.04 -6.68 -4.02
N GLY A 246 -13.33 -7.37 -4.90
CA GLY A 246 -12.75 -6.82 -6.12
C GLY A 246 -13.40 -7.45 -7.35
N ALA A 247 -13.52 -6.68 -8.43
CA ALA A 247 -14.07 -7.18 -9.69
C ALA A 247 -13.18 -6.76 -10.87
N SER A 248 -12.86 -7.72 -11.74
CA SER A 248 -12.05 -7.49 -12.94
C SER A 248 -12.52 -8.34 -14.12
N VAL A 249 -12.73 -7.71 -15.27
CA VAL A 249 -13.00 -8.38 -16.54
C VAL A 249 -11.71 -9.00 -17.08
N THR A 250 -11.79 -10.22 -17.61
CA THR A 250 -10.65 -10.88 -18.27
C THR A 250 -10.29 -10.18 -19.56
N GLU A 251 -9.03 -10.32 -20.00
CA GLU A 251 -8.53 -9.61 -21.17
C GLU A 251 -9.17 -10.03 -22.50
N ASP A 252 -9.82 -11.20 -22.56
CA ASP A 252 -10.65 -11.57 -23.71
C ASP A 252 -12.09 -11.02 -23.64
N GLY A 253 -12.43 -10.28 -22.58
CA GLY A 253 -13.72 -9.67 -22.33
C GLY A 253 -14.84 -10.65 -21.97
N LYS A 254 -14.56 -11.95 -21.82
CA LYS A 254 -15.60 -12.99 -21.69
C LYS A 254 -16.05 -13.23 -20.26
N TYR A 255 -15.16 -13.03 -19.29
CA TYR A 255 -15.41 -13.36 -17.89
C TYR A 255 -15.30 -12.12 -17.02
N ILE A 256 -16.17 -12.03 -16.01
CA ILE A 256 -15.95 -11.18 -14.83
C ILE A 256 -15.47 -12.06 -13.70
N ILE A 257 -14.33 -11.69 -13.11
CA ILE A 257 -13.74 -12.36 -11.96
C ILE A 257 -14.10 -11.55 -10.72
N LEU A 258 -14.65 -12.23 -9.72
CA LEU A 258 -14.93 -11.69 -8.41
C LEU A 258 -13.92 -12.27 -7.42
N THR A 259 -13.17 -11.38 -6.79
CA THR A 259 -12.25 -11.72 -5.72
C THR A 259 -12.87 -11.30 -4.40
N VAL A 260 -12.92 -12.21 -3.42
CA VAL A 260 -13.44 -11.92 -2.08
C VAL A 260 -12.27 -11.94 -1.11
N TYR A 261 -12.20 -10.93 -0.25
CA TYR A 261 -11.17 -10.79 0.78
C TYR A 261 -11.80 -10.72 2.16
N GLU A 262 -11.08 -11.24 3.15
CA GLU A 262 -11.32 -11.02 4.57
C GLU A 262 -10.00 -10.66 5.22
N GLY A 263 -9.84 -9.42 5.65
CA GLY A 263 -8.59 -8.97 6.25
C GLY A 263 -7.53 -8.52 5.25
N CYS A 264 -6.27 -8.57 5.70
CA CYS A 264 -5.07 -8.18 4.95
C CYS A 264 -4.18 -9.36 4.58
N ASP A 265 -4.55 -10.59 4.93
CA ASP A 265 -3.75 -11.76 4.56
C ASP A 265 -3.77 -11.96 3.03
N PRO A 266 -2.67 -12.44 2.43
CA PRO A 266 -2.60 -12.74 1.01
C PRO A 266 -3.34 -14.06 0.73
N VAL A 267 -4.65 -14.06 0.97
CA VAL A 267 -5.59 -15.14 0.67
C VAL A 267 -6.89 -14.56 0.14
N ASN A 268 -7.53 -15.26 -0.77
CA ASN A 268 -8.81 -14.80 -1.34
C ASN A 268 -9.66 -15.97 -1.84
N LYS A 269 -10.97 -15.76 -1.81
CA LYS A 269 -11.88 -16.57 -2.65
C LYS A 269 -11.85 -16.04 -4.07
N LEU A 270 -12.20 -16.88 -5.04
CA LEU A 270 -12.24 -16.50 -6.45
C LEU A 270 -13.43 -17.13 -7.14
N TYR A 271 -14.34 -16.29 -7.62
CA TYR A 271 -15.53 -16.68 -8.37
C TYR A 271 -15.47 -16.08 -9.78
N TYR A 272 -16.20 -16.66 -10.72
CA TYR A 272 -16.27 -16.17 -12.10
C TYR A 272 -17.71 -16.16 -12.63
N CYS A 273 -18.01 -15.26 -13.54
CA CYS A 273 -19.24 -15.29 -14.33
C CYS A 273 -18.92 -15.03 -15.80
N GLU A 274 -19.47 -15.85 -16.70
CA GLU A 274 -19.25 -15.72 -18.14
C GLU A 274 -20.24 -14.71 -18.74
N ILE A 275 -19.76 -13.48 -18.95
CA ILE A 275 -20.55 -12.34 -19.43
C ILE A 275 -21.16 -12.64 -20.81
N SER A 276 -20.38 -13.29 -21.69
CA SER A 276 -20.78 -13.63 -23.07
C SER A 276 -21.97 -14.60 -23.14
N SER A 277 -22.21 -15.37 -22.09
CA SER A 277 -23.31 -16.35 -22.03
C SER A 277 -24.62 -15.78 -21.51
N LEU A 278 -24.64 -14.54 -21.02
CA LEU A 278 -25.82 -13.93 -20.41
C LEU A 278 -26.88 -13.58 -21.48
N PRO A 279 -28.09 -14.17 -21.46
CA PRO A 279 -29.06 -14.05 -22.56
C PRO A 279 -29.54 -12.63 -22.89
N GLN A 280 -29.46 -11.69 -21.93
CA GLN A 280 -29.80 -10.28 -22.10
C GLN A 280 -28.65 -9.36 -21.68
N GLY A 281 -27.43 -9.89 -21.66
CA GLY A 281 -26.27 -9.24 -21.05
C GLY A 281 -26.50 -8.89 -19.58
N ILE A 282 -25.61 -8.03 -19.05
CA ILE A 282 -25.67 -7.57 -17.66
C ILE A 282 -26.97 -6.78 -17.39
N LYS A 283 -27.44 -5.99 -18.37
CA LYS A 283 -28.66 -5.16 -18.27
C LYS A 283 -29.94 -5.96 -17.95
N GLY A 284 -30.00 -7.24 -18.33
CA GLY A 284 -31.14 -8.11 -18.00
C GLY A 284 -31.36 -8.29 -16.49
N PHE A 285 -30.28 -8.27 -15.70
CA PHE A 285 -30.34 -8.48 -14.24
C PHE A 285 -30.93 -7.29 -13.49
N ARG A 286 -30.87 -6.09 -14.07
CA ARG A 286 -31.56 -4.91 -13.53
C ARG A 286 -33.05 -5.15 -13.37
N LYS A 287 -33.69 -5.71 -14.40
CA LYS A 287 -35.15 -5.92 -14.45
C LYS A 287 -35.60 -7.01 -13.50
N ARG A 288 -34.77 -8.04 -13.31
CA ARG A 288 -35.06 -9.17 -12.44
C ARG A 288 -34.74 -8.92 -10.97
N GLN A 289 -33.98 -7.86 -10.67
CA GLN A 289 -33.44 -7.60 -9.33
C GLN A 289 -32.66 -8.79 -8.76
N GLU A 290 -31.94 -9.48 -9.65
CA GLU A 290 -31.12 -10.65 -9.34
C GLU A 290 -29.64 -10.30 -9.42
N MET A 291 -28.81 -10.99 -8.64
CA MET A 291 -27.35 -10.91 -8.74
C MET A 291 -26.85 -11.69 -9.96
N LEU A 292 -25.62 -11.41 -10.40
CA LEU A 292 -25.00 -12.20 -11.45
C LEU A 292 -24.74 -13.63 -10.96
N PRO A 293 -24.89 -14.65 -11.83
CA PRO A 293 -24.75 -16.05 -11.47
C PRO A 293 -23.26 -16.44 -11.41
N PHE A 294 -22.56 -15.97 -10.39
CA PHE A 294 -21.16 -16.32 -10.16
C PHE A 294 -21.01 -17.81 -9.81
N VAL A 295 -20.10 -18.48 -10.49
CA VAL A 295 -19.63 -19.83 -10.17
C VAL A 295 -18.45 -19.70 -9.22
N LYS A 296 -18.52 -20.41 -8.09
CA LYS A 296 -17.49 -20.36 -7.06
C LYS A 296 -16.37 -21.36 -7.36
N LEU A 297 -15.27 -20.89 -7.96
CA LEU A 297 -14.12 -21.74 -8.28
C LEU A 297 -13.33 -22.10 -7.01
N ILE A 298 -13.02 -21.09 -6.19
CA ILE A 298 -12.39 -21.24 -4.88
C ILE A 298 -13.30 -20.57 -3.85
N ASP A 299 -13.87 -21.33 -2.91
CA ASP A 299 -14.81 -20.84 -1.88
C ASP A 299 -14.27 -20.90 -0.44
N ASN A 300 -12.97 -20.75 -0.27
CA ASN A 300 -12.31 -20.69 1.03
C ASN A 300 -11.11 -19.71 0.97
N PHE A 301 -10.51 -19.41 2.12
CA PHE A 301 -9.38 -18.50 2.26
C PHE A 301 -8.09 -19.27 2.58
N ASP A 302 -7.69 -20.20 1.72
CA ASP A 302 -6.51 -21.04 1.94
C ASP A 302 -5.21 -20.52 1.30
N ALA A 303 -5.35 -19.72 0.24
CA ALA A 303 -4.25 -19.20 -0.56
C ALA A 303 -4.71 -17.97 -1.38
N GLN A 304 -3.73 -17.25 -1.93
CA GLN A 304 -3.94 -16.21 -2.92
C GLN A 304 -4.19 -16.85 -4.29
N TYR A 305 -5.11 -16.26 -5.06
CA TYR A 305 -5.33 -16.60 -6.46
C TYR A 305 -5.55 -15.31 -7.26
N GLN A 306 -4.58 -14.95 -8.08
CA GLN A 306 -4.65 -13.81 -8.99
C GLN A 306 -4.63 -14.29 -10.44
N VAL A 307 -5.59 -13.87 -11.24
CA VAL A 307 -5.62 -14.19 -12.68
C VAL A 307 -4.48 -13.46 -13.38
N VAL A 308 -3.66 -14.21 -14.12
CA VAL A 308 -2.57 -13.69 -14.95
C VAL A 308 -2.96 -13.70 -16.43
N ALA A 309 -3.61 -14.76 -16.88
CA ALA A 309 -4.07 -14.92 -18.26
C ALA A 309 -5.18 -15.96 -18.35
N ASN A 310 -5.92 -15.96 -19.47
CA ASN A 310 -6.80 -17.06 -19.83
C ASN A 310 -6.82 -17.33 -21.35
N ASP A 311 -6.88 -18.59 -21.74
CA ASP A 311 -7.12 -19.05 -23.10
C ASP A 311 -8.49 -19.75 -23.16
N GLY A 312 -9.54 -18.95 -23.33
CA GLY A 312 -10.91 -19.43 -23.13
C GLY A 312 -11.10 -19.85 -21.67
N ASP A 313 -11.30 -21.14 -21.44
CA ASP A 313 -11.59 -21.72 -20.13
C ASP A 313 -10.32 -22.17 -19.38
N GLU A 314 -9.16 -22.14 -20.03
CA GLU A 314 -7.87 -22.44 -19.41
C GLU A 314 -7.31 -21.17 -18.75
N PHE A 315 -7.29 -21.11 -17.43
CA PHE A 315 -6.81 -19.96 -16.69
C PHE A 315 -5.42 -20.22 -16.11
N THR A 316 -4.55 -19.22 -16.15
CA THR A 316 -3.27 -19.19 -15.44
C THR A 316 -3.37 -18.24 -14.26
N PHE A 317 -2.99 -18.72 -13.08
CA PHE A 317 -3.05 -17.99 -11.82
C PHE A 317 -1.67 -17.84 -11.19
N LEU A 318 -1.38 -16.69 -10.60
CA LEU A 318 -0.36 -16.53 -9.57
C LEU A 318 -0.97 -16.94 -8.22
N THR A 319 -0.27 -17.80 -7.48
CA THR A 319 -0.77 -18.33 -6.20
C THR A 319 0.36 -18.66 -5.22
N ASN A 320 0.08 -18.50 -3.92
CA ASN A 320 0.93 -18.98 -2.83
C ASN A 320 0.52 -20.38 -2.32
N LYS A 321 -0.42 -21.06 -3.00
CA LYS A 321 -0.93 -22.37 -2.56
C LYS A 321 0.19 -23.40 -2.51
N SER A 322 0.56 -23.79 -1.27
CA SER A 322 1.70 -24.67 -0.98
C SER A 322 3.02 -24.17 -1.60
N ALA A 323 3.18 -22.85 -1.71
CA ALA A 323 4.32 -22.19 -2.33
C ALA A 323 4.51 -20.80 -1.68
N PRO A 324 5.15 -20.67 -0.49
CA PRO A 324 5.30 -19.40 0.22
C PRO A 324 6.00 -18.30 -0.58
N ARG A 325 6.78 -18.63 -1.62
CA ARG A 325 7.41 -17.69 -2.56
C ARG A 325 6.66 -17.53 -3.88
N ASN A 326 5.38 -17.92 -3.90
CA ASN A 326 4.48 -17.92 -5.04
C ASN A 326 4.92 -18.82 -6.21
N LYS A 327 3.95 -19.16 -7.06
CA LYS A 327 4.13 -19.91 -8.30
C LYS A 327 3.04 -19.57 -9.30
N LEU A 328 3.19 -20.02 -10.55
CA LEU A 328 2.12 -19.97 -11.55
C LEU A 328 1.54 -21.35 -11.78
N VAL A 329 0.21 -21.44 -11.75
CA VAL A 329 -0.56 -22.67 -11.99
C VAL A 329 -1.56 -22.47 -13.11
N ARG A 330 -1.95 -23.56 -13.78
CA ARG A 330 -3.00 -23.59 -14.81
C ARG A 330 -4.09 -24.59 -14.47
N VAL A 331 -5.33 -24.21 -14.77
CA VAL A 331 -6.53 -25.03 -14.58
C VAL A 331 -7.59 -24.72 -15.63
N ASN A 332 -8.37 -25.73 -16.00
CA ASN A 332 -9.62 -25.54 -16.72
C ASN A 332 -10.73 -25.15 -15.74
N ILE A 333 -11.28 -23.93 -15.83
CA ILE A 333 -12.29 -23.48 -14.86
C ILE A 333 -13.63 -24.21 -14.96
N LYS A 334 -13.89 -24.93 -16.05
CA LYS A 334 -15.08 -25.79 -16.22
C LYS A 334 -14.86 -27.22 -15.70
N ASN A 335 -13.61 -27.68 -15.62
CA ASN A 335 -13.21 -28.97 -15.04
C ASN A 335 -12.04 -28.78 -14.05
N PRO A 336 -12.29 -28.20 -12.87
CA PRO A 336 -11.23 -27.68 -12.00
C PRO A 336 -10.57 -28.74 -11.11
N GLU A 337 -10.65 -30.04 -11.45
CA GLU A 337 -10.07 -31.11 -10.63
C GLU A 337 -8.55 -31.19 -10.75
N LEU A 338 -7.98 -30.76 -11.88
CA LEU A 338 -6.55 -30.88 -12.16
C LEU A 338 -5.91 -29.50 -12.33
N TRP A 339 -5.05 -29.15 -11.37
CA TRP A 339 -4.20 -27.96 -11.41
C TRP A 339 -2.78 -28.37 -11.73
N THR A 340 -2.12 -27.64 -12.62
CA THR A 340 -0.76 -27.95 -13.08
C THR A 340 0.16 -26.75 -12.89
N ASP A 341 1.38 -26.99 -12.42
CA ASP A 341 2.38 -25.94 -12.29
C ASP A 341 2.88 -25.54 -13.69
N VAL A 342 2.77 -24.26 -14.02
CA VAL A 342 3.36 -23.65 -15.23
C VAL A 342 4.74 -23.14 -14.91
N LEU A 343 4.88 -22.42 -13.78
CA LEU A 343 6.13 -21.93 -13.25
C LEU A 343 6.18 -22.34 -11.78
N PRO A 344 6.94 -23.37 -11.39
CA PRO A 344 6.99 -23.82 -10.01
C PRO A 344 7.60 -22.75 -9.10
N GLU A 345 7.39 -22.92 -7.79
CA GLU A 345 8.00 -22.05 -6.77
C GLU A 345 9.52 -22.03 -6.92
N HIS A 346 10.12 -20.83 -6.86
CA HIS A 346 11.58 -20.71 -6.88
C HIS A 346 12.16 -21.11 -5.52
N GLU A 347 13.37 -21.69 -5.50
CA GLU A 347 13.99 -22.18 -4.26
C GLU A 347 14.32 -21.06 -3.26
N LYS A 348 14.50 -19.82 -3.76
CA LYS A 348 14.95 -18.67 -2.96
C LYS A 348 14.13 -17.39 -3.13
N ASP A 349 13.71 -17.10 -4.36
CA ASP A 349 13.24 -15.76 -4.74
C ASP A 349 11.71 -15.73 -4.77
N VAL A 350 11.11 -14.61 -4.37
CA VAL A 350 9.65 -14.47 -4.36
C VAL A 350 9.18 -14.06 -5.75
N LEU A 351 8.26 -14.81 -6.36
CA LEU A 351 7.56 -14.35 -7.55
C LEU A 351 6.53 -13.28 -7.15
N GLU A 352 6.84 -12.02 -7.41
CA GLU A 352 6.03 -10.87 -6.98
C GLU A 352 4.91 -10.54 -7.97
N SER A 353 5.23 -10.56 -9.27
CA SER A 353 4.23 -10.32 -10.32
C SER A 353 4.48 -11.19 -11.55
N ALA A 354 3.41 -11.39 -12.33
CA ALA A 354 3.45 -12.03 -13.62
C ALA A 354 2.40 -11.40 -14.54
N ASP A 355 2.86 -10.92 -15.69
CA ASP A 355 2.03 -10.22 -16.67
C ASP A 355 2.11 -10.96 -18.01
N ALA A 356 0.96 -11.29 -18.60
CA ALA A 356 0.92 -11.84 -19.94
C ALA A 356 1.23 -10.73 -20.95
N VAL A 357 2.12 -11.01 -21.90
CA VAL A 357 2.62 -10.04 -22.88
C VAL A 357 2.89 -10.74 -24.22
N ASN A 358 2.91 -9.98 -25.31
CA ASN A 358 3.20 -10.46 -26.66
C ASN A 358 2.49 -11.81 -27.01
N ASN A 359 1.21 -11.88 -26.64
CA ASN A 359 0.26 -12.98 -26.76
C ASN A 359 0.60 -14.23 -25.92
N ASN A 360 1.80 -14.78 -26.07
CA ASN A 360 2.19 -16.08 -25.53
C ASN A 360 3.44 -16.01 -24.64
N GLN A 361 3.81 -14.83 -24.17
CA GLN A 361 4.93 -14.64 -23.24
C GLN A 361 4.42 -14.17 -21.88
N LEU A 362 5.25 -14.35 -20.87
CA LEU A 362 5.08 -13.86 -19.51
C LEU A 362 6.26 -12.97 -19.16
N LEU A 363 5.99 -11.74 -18.74
CA LEU A 363 6.96 -10.91 -18.05
C LEU A 363 6.77 -11.15 -16.55
N VAL A 364 7.75 -11.77 -15.89
CA VAL A 364 7.68 -12.05 -14.45
C VAL A 364 8.70 -11.22 -13.68
N CYS A 365 8.28 -10.71 -12.53
CA CYS A 365 9.13 -9.97 -11.61
C CYS A 365 9.38 -10.81 -10.35
N TYR A 366 10.65 -11.09 -10.08
CA TYR A 366 11.09 -11.74 -8.86
C TYR A 366 11.71 -10.74 -7.90
N MET A 367 11.43 -10.89 -6.62
CA MET A 367 12.19 -10.27 -5.54
C MET A 367 13.30 -11.23 -5.09
N SER A 368 14.56 -10.86 -5.36
CA SER A 368 15.75 -11.62 -4.96
C SER A 368 16.62 -10.77 -4.04
N ASP A 369 16.69 -11.13 -2.75
CA ASP A 369 17.37 -10.34 -1.72
C ASP A 369 17.02 -8.85 -1.80
N VAL A 370 15.71 -8.54 -1.82
CA VAL A 370 15.19 -7.16 -1.85
C VAL A 370 15.59 -6.38 -3.12
N LYS A 371 15.76 -7.08 -4.26
CA LYS A 371 16.06 -6.48 -5.57
C LYS A 371 15.20 -7.14 -6.63
N HIS A 372 14.70 -6.36 -7.58
CA HIS A 372 13.88 -6.91 -8.65
C HIS A 372 14.73 -7.56 -9.75
N ILE A 373 14.31 -8.73 -10.20
CA ILE A 373 14.82 -9.43 -11.37
C ILE A 373 13.64 -9.62 -12.33
N LEU A 374 13.78 -9.15 -13.57
CA LEU A 374 12.78 -9.35 -14.61
C LEU A 374 13.18 -10.47 -15.57
N GLN A 375 12.24 -11.38 -15.82
CA GLN A 375 12.41 -12.47 -16.76
C GLN A 375 11.25 -12.51 -17.75
N LEU A 376 11.59 -12.75 -19.01
CA LEU A 376 10.64 -13.12 -20.05
C LEU A 376 10.58 -14.64 -20.13
N ARG A 377 9.38 -15.20 -20.06
CA ARG A 377 9.11 -16.64 -20.07
C ARG A 377 8.04 -16.99 -21.09
N ASP A 378 7.97 -18.25 -21.49
CA ASP A 378 6.89 -18.77 -22.33
C ASP A 378 5.63 -18.97 -21.49
N LEU A 379 4.50 -18.39 -21.89
CA LEU A 379 3.25 -18.46 -21.12
C LEU A 379 2.75 -19.90 -20.96
N ARG A 380 2.95 -20.75 -21.97
CA ARG A 380 2.42 -22.12 -21.96
C ARG A 380 3.26 -23.05 -21.09
N THR A 381 4.57 -22.97 -21.18
CA THR A 381 5.52 -23.93 -20.58
C THR A 381 6.25 -23.38 -19.36
N GLY A 382 6.21 -22.07 -19.11
CA GLY A 382 6.98 -21.39 -18.05
C GLY A 382 8.49 -21.32 -18.31
N ASN A 383 8.96 -21.87 -19.44
CA ASN A 383 10.38 -21.90 -19.79
C ASN A 383 10.96 -20.48 -19.89
N LEU A 384 12.17 -20.30 -19.38
CA LEU A 384 12.91 -19.04 -19.49
C LEU A 384 13.25 -18.76 -20.95
N ILE A 385 12.85 -17.58 -21.44
CA ILE A 385 13.22 -17.06 -22.75
C ILE A 385 14.42 -16.11 -22.59
N HIS A 386 14.31 -15.14 -21.68
CA HIS A 386 15.35 -14.14 -21.47
C HIS A 386 15.30 -13.54 -20.06
N GLN A 387 16.41 -13.01 -19.56
CA GLN A 387 16.45 -12.17 -18.36
C GLN A 387 16.72 -10.73 -18.80
N LEU A 388 15.83 -9.81 -18.46
CA LEU A 388 16.00 -8.40 -18.81
C LEU A 388 17.07 -7.76 -17.90
N PRO A 389 18.00 -6.97 -18.46
CA PRO A 389 19.05 -6.34 -17.68
C PRO A 389 18.46 -5.20 -16.83
N LEU A 390 18.59 -5.32 -15.51
CA LEU A 390 18.24 -4.28 -14.54
C LEU A 390 19.42 -3.99 -13.61
N GLU A 391 19.54 -2.74 -13.19
CA GLU A 391 20.41 -2.36 -12.07
C GLU A 391 19.78 -2.72 -10.72
N ILE A 392 20.51 -2.48 -9.62
CA ILE A 392 19.95 -2.64 -8.27
C ILE A 392 18.89 -1.56 -8.04
N GLY A 393 17.65 -1.99 -7.82
CA GLY A 393 16.52 -1.13 -7.54
C GLY A 393 15.21 -1.90 -7.56
N SER A 394 14.12 -1.16 -7.77
CA SER A 394 12.76 -1.69 -7.84
C SER A 394 12.15 -1.34 -9.19
N VAL A 395 11.47 -2.33 -9.78
CA VAL A 395 10.52 -2.09 -10.87
C VAL A 395 9.27 -1.51 -10.23
N SER A 396 9.03 -0.22 -10.46
CA SER A 396 7.95 0.53 -9.84
C SER A 396 6.63 0.41 -10.61
N GLU A 397 6.69 0.08 -11.89
CA GLU A 397 5.52 -0.01 -12.77
C GLU A 397 5.84 -0.90 -13.98
N ILE A 398 4.87 -1.71 -14.40
CA ILE A 398 4.88 -2.41 -15.68
C ILE A 398 3.59 -2.03 -16.41
N SER A 399 3.74 -1.37 -17.55
CA SER A 399 2.65 -0.98 -18.42
C SER A 399 2.64 -1.91 -19.62
N CYS A 400 1.64 -2.81 -19.65
CA CYS A 400 1.44 -3.77 -20.71
C CYS A 400 0.02 -4.29 -20.76
N ARG A 401 -0.31 -4.89 -21.91
CA ARG A 401 -1.43 -5.81 -22.12
C ARG A 401 -0.87 -7.06 -22.79
N ARG A 402 -1.59 -8.17 -22.75
CA ARG A 402 -1.22 -9.42 -23.42
C ARG A 402 -1.01 -9.23 -24.91
N GLU A 403 -1.81 -8.41 -25.58
CA GLU A 403 -1.61 -8.16 -27.01
C GLU A 403 -0.38 -7.28 -27.32
N ASP A 404 0.13 -6.55 -26.33
CA ASP A 404 1.20 -5.59 -26.53
C ASP A 404 2.54 -6.30 -26.75
N LYS A 405 3.17 -5.98 -27.88
CA LYS A 405 4.54 -6.43 -28.21
C LYS A 405 5.61 -5.50 -27.65
N GLU A 406 5.18 -4.33 -27.19
CA GLU A 406 6.02 -3.30 -26.63
C GLU A 406 5.48 -2.95 -25.25
N VAL A 407 6.36 -3.00 -24.25
CA VAL A 407 6.00 -2.76 -22.85
C VAL A 407 6.87 -1.65 -22.28
N PHE A 408 6.34 -0.95 -21.28
CA PHE A 408 7.08 0.07 -20.56
C PHE A 408 7.32 -0.37 -19.12
N ILE A 409 8.55 -0.18 -18.66
CA ILE A 409 9.00 -0.62 -17.34
C ILE A 409 9.51 0.62 -16.61
N GLY A 410 8.79 1.04 -15.58
CA GLY A 410 9.25 2.04 -14.62
C GLY A 410 10.24 1.40 -13.64
N PHE A 411 11.37 2.04 -13.42
CA PHE A 411 12.42 1.59 -12.51
C PHE A 411 12.91 2.73 -11.64
N THR A 412 13.10 2.48 -10.35
CA THR A 412 13.65 3.46 -9.41
C THR A 412 14.69 2.82 -8.49
N SER A 413 15.60 3.63 -7.97
CA SER A 413 16.61 3.21 -7.00
C SER A 413 16.95 4.37 -6.07
N PHE A 414 17.68 4.11 -4.99
CA PHE A 414 18.04 5.13 -3.99
C PHE A 414 18.69 6.39 -4.57
N LEU A 415 19.49 6.23 -5.64
CA LEU A 415 20.23 7.32 -6.31
C LEU A 415 19.74 7.59 -7.74
N SER A 416 18.64 6.96 -8.15
CA SER A 416 18.04 7.13 -9.47
C SER A 416 16.54 7.40 -9.30
N PRO A 417 16.08 8.66 -9.42
CA PRO A 417 14.70 9.03 -9.10
C PRO A 417 13.68 8.30 -9.98
N GLY A 418 14.06 7.98 -11.22
CA GLY A 418 13.28 7.11 -12.09
C GLY A 418 13.88 6.96 -13.48
N ILE A 419 13.74 5.76 -14.04
CA ILE A 419 14.05 5.42 -15.42
C ILE A 419 12.82 4.74 -15.99
N ILE A 420 12.40 5.14 -17.18
CA ILE A 420 11.40 4.41 -17.95
C ILE A 420 12.14 3.70 -19.06
N TYR A 421 12.04 2.38 -19.10
CA TYR A 421 12.50 1.56 -20.21
C TYR A 421 11.35 1.25 -21.15
N ARG A 422 11.64 1.25 -22.45
CA ARG A 422 10.77 0.72 -23.51
C ARG A 422 11.38 -0.60 -23.96
N CYS A 423 10.60 -1.67 -23.91
CA CYS A 423 11.06 -3.01 -24.28
C CYS A 423 10.22 -3.56 -25.42
N ASN A 424 10.86 -3.85 -26.56
CA ASN A 424 10.24 -4.56 -27.68
C ASN A 424 10.47 -6.07 -27.51
N LEU A 425 9.38 -6.81 -27.34
CA LEU A 425 9.34 -8.25 -27.08
C LEU A 425 9.16 -9.10 -28.34
N ALA A 426 8.90 -8.48 -29.50
CA ALA A 426 8.73 -9.18 -30.77
C ALA A 426 9.96 -10.02 -31.24
N PRO A 427 11.22 -9.53 -31.12
CA PRO A 427 12.38 -10.34 -31.49
C PRO A 427 12.68 -11.46 -30.49
N ALA A 428 13.41 -12.49 -30.92
CA ALA A 428 13.80 -13.61 -30.05
C ALA A 428 14.67 -13.18 -28.85
N ILE A 429 15.48 -12.13 -29.03
CA ILE A 429 16.17 -11.43 -27.96
C ILE A 429 15.47 -10.08 -27.80
N PRO A 430 14.77 -9.84 -26.68
CA PRO A 430 14.07 -8.58 -26.45
C PRO A 430 15.00 -7.38 -26.52
N GLU A 431 14.53 -6.30 -27.13
CA GLU A 431 15.27 -5.03 -27.18
C GLU A 431 14.77 -4.09 -26.09
N MET A 432 15.55 -3.94 -25.02
CA MET A 432 15.27 -3.01 -23.94
C MET A 432 16.11 -1.74 -24.11
N LYS A 433 15.45 -0.57 -24.20
CA LYS A 433 16.10 0.73 -24.35
C LYS A 433 15.56 1.69 -23.30
N MET A 434 16.43 2.57 -22.81
CA MET A 434 16.00 3.68 -21.98
C MET A 434 15.12 4.62 -22.82
N PHE A 435 13.86 4.77 -22.42
CA PHE A 435 12.92 5.69 -23.04
C PHE A 435 13.01 7.08 -22.41
N ARG A 436 13.18 7.12 -21.09
CA ARG A 436 13.36 8.37 -20.34
C ARG A 436 14.19 8.14 -19.09
N GLU A 437 15.12 9.05 -18.80
CA GLU A 437 15.81 9.13 -17.51
C GLU A 437 15.37 10.41 -16.79
N ILE A 438 14.95 10.26 -15.54
CA ILE A 438 14.65 11.38 -14.66
C ILE A 438 15.94 11.73 -13.92
N SER A 439 16.30 13.01 -13.91
CA SER A 439 17.51 13.50 -13.23
C SER A 439 17.16 14.64 -12.29
N VAL A 440 17.91 14.72 -11.19
CA VAL A 440 17.74 15.80 -10.19
C VAL A 440 18.80 16.87 -10.45
N PRO A 441 18.40 18.12 -10.79
CA PRO A 441 19.34 19.20 -11.06
C PRO A 441 20.29 19.49 -9.88
N GLY A 442 21.58 19.53 -10.17
CA GLY A 442 22.61 19.84 -9.17
C GLY A 442 22.88 18.73 -8.14
N PHE A 443 22.37 17.51 -8.37
CA PHE A 443 22.69 16.34 -7.55
C PHE A 443 23.65 15.40 -8.29
N ASP A 444 24.88 15.30 -7.78
CA ASP A 444 25.85 14.31 -8.28
C ASP A 444 25.67 12.97 -7.56
N ARG A 445 24.98 12.04 -8.21
CA ARG A 445 24.80 10.66 -7.69
C ARG A 445 26.12 9.90 -7.54
N THR A 446 27.16 10.25 -8.29
CA THR A 446 28.43 9.50 -8.28
C THR A 446 29.23 9.71 -6.99
N SER A 447 28.91 10.75 -6.23
CA SER A 447 29.46 11.04 -4.90
C SER A 447 28.90 10.13 -3.80
N PHE A 448 27.86 9.35 -4.09
CA PHE A 448 27.18 8.47 -3.13
C PHE A 448 27.35 6.99 -3.50
N GLN A 449 27.08 6.13 -2.53
CA GLN A 449 27.07 4.68 -2.69
C GLN A 449 25.92 4.06 -1.90
N VAL A 450 25.47 2.90 -2.38
CA VAL A 450 24.50 2.04 -1.70
C VAL A 450 25.14 0.68 -1.48
N LYS A 451 25.09 0.18 -0.24
CA LYS A 451 25.56 -1.16 0.12
C LYS A 451 24.43 -1.95 0.72
N GLN A 452 24.29 -3.21 0.32
CA GLN A 452 23.43 -4.16 1.02
C GLN A 452 24.27 -4.92 2.04
N VAL A 453 23.79 -5.02 3.27
CA VAL A 453 24.36 -5.85 4.33
C VAL A 453 23.28 -6.78 4.88
N PHE A 454 23.73 -7.83 5.57
CA PHE A 454 22.84 -8.78 6.26
C PHE A 454 23.20 -8.81 7.74
N VAL A 455 22.29 -8.32 8.57
CA VAL A 455 22.48 -8.13 10.01
C VAL A 455 21.90 -9.34 10.75
N PRO A 456 22.64 -9.99 11.67
CA PRO A 456 22.06 -11.02 12.52
C PRO A 456 21.11 -10.38 13.55
N SER A 457 19.85 -10.79 13.54
CA SER A 457 18.88 -10.50 14.59
C SER A 457 19.16 -11.31 15.86
N LYS A 458 18.44 -11.02 16.93
CA LYS A 458 18.59 -11.63 18.25
C LYS A 458 18.42 -13.16 18.25
N ASP A 459 17.58 -13.68 17.38
CA ASP A 459 17.36 -15.12 17.20
C ASP A 459 18.25 -15.75 16.10
N GLY A 460 19.16 -14.97 15.52
CA GLY A 460 20.08 -15.39 14.47
C GLY A 460 19.56 -15.22 13.03
N ALA A 461 18.32 -14.77 12.84
CA ALA A 461 17.80 -14.46 11.50
C ALA A 461 18.65 -13.38 10.81
N ARG A 462 18.83 -13.47 9.49
CA ARG A 462 19.66 -12.54 8.71
C ARG A 462 18.77 -11.48 8.07
N ILE A 463 18.82 -10.26 8.59
CA ILE A 463 17.98 -9.13 8.15
C ILE A 463 18.70 -8.34 7.07
N PRO A 464 18.18 -8.25 5.83
CA PRO A 464 18.77 -7.40 4.80
C PRO A 464 18.58 -5.93 5.17
N MET A 465 19.61 -5.12 4.95
CA MET A 465 19.55 -3.67 5.15
C MET A 465 20.38 -2.97 4.07
N PHE A 466 19.81 -1.92 3.48
CA PHE A 466 20.55 -1.03 2.59
C PHE A 466 21.11 0.16 3.38
N ILE A 467 22.37 0.50 3.11
CA ILE A 467 23.06 1.65 3.67
C ILE A 467 23.44 2.59 2.53
N MET A 468 22.78 3.75 2.46
CA MET A 468 23.10 4.83 1.55
C MET A 468 23.97 5.88 2.26
N SER A 469 25.11 6.24 1.66
CA SER A 469 26.04 7.21 2.23
C SER A 469 26.85 7.91 1.14
N LYS A 470 27.53 9.01 1.48
CA LYS A 470 28.63 9.50 0.65
C LYS A 470 29.72 8.43 0.55
N LYS A 471 30.47 8.41 -0.54
CA LYS A 471 31.66 7.56 -0.66
C LYS A 471 32.70 7.94 0.39
N ASP A 472 33.47 6.93 0.80
CA ASP A 472 34.67 7.09 1.64
C ASP A 472 34.45 7.84 2.97
N ILE A 473 33.26 7.69 3.58
CA ILE A 473 33.02 8.20 4.94
C ILE A 473 33.87 7.45 5.98
N ASN A 474 34.37 8.19 6.98
CA ASN A 474 35.02 7.59 8.13
C ASN A 474 33.98 6.92 9.04
N LEU A 475 34.18 5.66 9.42
CA LEU A 475 33.27 4.97 10.34
C LEU A 475 33.69 5.22 11.79
N ASP A 476 33.49 6.45 12.27
CA ASP A 476 33.89 6.93 13.61
C ASP A 476 32.69 7.25 14.53
N GLY A 477 31.47 6.91 14.11
CA GLY A 477 30.23 7.13 14.86
C GLY A 477 29.70 8.56 14.82
N SER A 478 30.32 9.45 14.03
CA SER A 478 29.97 10.87 14.00
C SER A 478 28.79 11.22 13.08
N HIS A 479 28.37 10.32 12.18
CA HIS A 479 27.35 10.65 11.18
C HIS A 479 25.94 10.58 11.75
N PRO A 480 25.09 11.60 11.52
CA PRO A 480 23.66 11.46 11.75
C PRO A 480 23.09 10.42 10.77
N THR A 481 22.19 9.57 11.26
CA THR A 481 21.65 8.45 10.49
C THR A 481 20.15 8.36 10.66
N LEU A 482 19.44 8.17 9.55
CA LEU A 482 18.02 7.83 9.52
C LEU A 482 17.89 6.34 9.19
N LEU A 483 17.19 5.57 10.03
CA LEU A 483 17.02 4.13 9.87
C LEU A 483 15.59 3.79 9.43
N TYR A 484 15.53 3.05 8.32
CA TYR A 484 14.37 2.35 7.76
C TYR A 484 14.87 0.98 7.25
N ALA A 485 14.24 -0.14 7.62
CA ALA A 485 14.82 -1.48 7.41
C ALA A 485 13.81 -2.56 6.98
N ASN A 486 14.29 -3.51 6.17
CA ASN A 486 13.55 -4.67 5.65
C ASN A 486 13.49 -5.81 6.69
N ILE A 487 12.71 -5.59 7.74
CA ILE A 487 12.52 -6.53 8.86
C ILE A 487 11.49 -7.63 8.54
N ARG A 488 11.38 -8.66 9.39
CA ARG A 488 10.30 -9.65 9.29
C ARG A 488 8.91 -9.01 9.44
N GLY A 489 7.88 -9.68 8.93
CA GLY A 489 6.53 -9.13 8.80
C GLY A 489 6.27 -8.45 7.45
N GLY A 490 7.31 -8.26 6.62
CA GLY A 490 7.18 -7.93 5.20
C GLY A 490 7.08 -9.17 4.30
N GLY A 491 7.07 -8.96 2.99
CA GLY A 491 6.96 -10.02 1.97
C GLY A 491 8.28 -10.37 1.27
N GLU A 492 9.42 -9.81 1.68
CA GLU A 492 10.68 -9.85 0.92
C GLU A 492 11.23 -11.26 0.65
N TYR A 493 10.93 -12.21 1.54
CA TYR A 493 11.28 -13.63 1.39
C TYR A 493 10.05 -14.56 1.41
N GLY A 494 8.88 -14.01 1.09
CA GLY A 494 7.62 -14.74 0.96
C GLY A 494 6.87 -14.91 2.27
N GLU A 495 5.84 -15.77 2.25
CA GLU A 495 4.85 -15.88 3.32
C GLU A 495 5.44 -16.32 4.67
N GLU A 496 6.56 -17.06 4.65
CA GLU A 496 7.25 -17.44 5.89
C GLU A 496 7.90 -16.24 6.59
N TRP A 497 8.45 -15.29 5.83
CA TRP A 497 9.02 -14.04 6.34
C TRP A 497 7.97 -13.13 6.95
N HIS A 498 6.81 -13.06 6.28
CA HIS A 498 5.63 -12.37 6.73
C HIS A 498 5.12 -12.93 8.07
N LYS A 499 4.83 -14.24 8.12
CA LYS A 499 4.36 -14.92 9.34
C LYS A 499 5.37 -14.85 10.50
N ALA A 500 6.67 -14.83 10.20
CA ALA A 500 7.72 -14.71 11.22
C ALA A 500 7.78 -13.33 11.91
N GLY A 501 7.01 -12.35 11.45
CA GLY A 501 6.84 -11.02 12.08
C GLY A 501 5.37 -10.61 12.27
N ALA A 502 4.43 -11.55 12.27
CA ALA A 502 3.01 -11.27 12.45
C ALA A 502 2.45 -11.93 13.72
N LEU A 503 1.30 -11.44 14.19
CA LEU A 503 0.56 -12.01 15.33
C LEU A 503 1.46 -12.24 16.57
N ALA A 504 1.53 -13.48 17.08
CA ALA A 504 2.35 -13.82 18.25
C ALA A 504 3.87 -13.60 18.03
N MET A 505 4.31 -13.53 16.77
CA MET A 505 5.71 -13.31 16.39
C MET A 505 6.02 -11.83 16.14
N LYS A 506 5.07 -10.91 16.35
CA LYS A 506 5.26 -9.47 16.09
C LYS A 506 6.46 -8.85 16.83
N GLN A 507 6.85 -9.42 17.98
CA GLN A 507 8.05 -8.98 18.70
C GLN A 507 9.34 -9.09 17.87
N ASN A 508 9.40 -10.05 16.93
CA ASN A 508 10.55 -10.21 16.06
C ASN A 508 10.79 -8.98 15.18
N CYS A 509 9.73 -8.27 14.75
CA CYS A 509 9.87 -7.01 14.01
C CYS A 509 10.69 -5.99 14.80
N PHE A 510 10.40 -5.84 16.10
CA PHE A 510 11.06 -4.88 16.96
C PHE A 510 12.50 -5.31 17.26
N ASP A 511 12.72 -6.61 17.49
CA ASP A 511 14.05 -7.19 17.72
C ASP A 511 14.95 -7.08 16.46
N ASP A 512 14.39 -7.29 15.26
CA ASP A 512 15.07 -7.11 13.97
C ASP A 512 15.50 -5.65 13.76
N PHE A 513 14.58 -4.72 14.01
CA PHE A 513 14.85 -3.29 13.85
C PHE A 513 15.91 -2.78 14.85
N ALA A 514 15.86 -3.27 16.09
CA ALA A 514 16.88 -3.00 17.10
C ALA A 514 18.26 -3.55 16.68
N ALA A 515 18.33 -4.76 16.13
CA ALA A 515 19.58 -5.34 15.63
C ALA A 515 20.19 -4.51 14.50
N CYS A 516 19.37 -3.98 13.58
CA CYS A 516 19.83 -3.05 12.54
C CYS A 516 20.41 -1.75 13.14
N ALA A 517 19.76 -1.18 14.15
CA ALA A 517 20.28 -0.01 14.87
C ALA A 517 21.62 -0.28 15.56
N GLU A 518 21.71 -1.39 16.30
CA GLU A 518 22.93 -1.82 16.99
C GLU A 518 24.07 -2.10 16.01
N PHE A 519 23.78 -2.68 14.85
CA PHE A 519 24.76 -2.88 13.79
C PHE A 519 25.37 -1.56 13.31
N LEU A 520 24.53 -0.55 13.03
CA LEU A 520 25.00 0.76 12.57
C LEU A 520 25.90 1.45 13.62
N ILE A 521 25.54 1.33 14.90
CA ILE A 521 26.32 1.92 16.00
C ILE A 521 27.64 1.17 16.19
N SER A 522 27.61 -0.16 16.31
CA SER A 522 28.79 -0.99 16.58
C SER A 522 29.82 -0.98 15.44
N ASN A 523 29.38 -0.75 14.20
CA ASN A 523 30.26 -0.64 13.04
C ASN A 523 30.69 0.81 12.76
N GLY A 524 30.41 1.76 13.66
CA GLY A 524 30.90 3.13 13.56
C GLY A 524 30.22 3.98 12.49
N TYR A 525 29.08 3.58 11.93
CA TYR A 525 28.32 4.46 11.04
C TYR A 525 27.76 5.66 11.80
N THR A 526 27.25 5.40 13.00
CA THR A 526 26.61 6.42 13.83
C THR A 526 26.85 6.15 15.32
N SER A 527 26.28 6.98 16.17
CA SER A 527 26.21 6.77 17.60
C SER A 527 24.76 6.89 18.05
N SER A 528 24.45 6.37 19.22
CA SER A 528 23.10 6.39 19.78
C SER A 528 22.45 7.78 19.81
N SER A 529 23.26 8.80 20.13
CA SER A 529 22.84 10.20 20.16
C SER A 529 22.59 10.84 18.78
N ARG A 530 22.83 10.10 17.69
CA ARG A 530 22.78 10.57 16.30
C ARG A 530 21.92 9.68 15.39
N LEU A 531 21.31 8.65 15.96
CA LEU A 531 20.39 7.77 15.27
C LEU A 531 18.97 8.30 15.39
N CYS A 532 18.33 8.47 14.23
CA CYS A 532 16.92 8.77 14.05
C CYS A 532 16.21 7.57 13.43
N ILE A 533 14.99 7.30 13.88
CA ILE A 533 14.14 6.23 13.36
C ILE A 533 12.84 6.83 12.82
N GLU A 534 12.30 6.27 11.74
CA GLU A 534 11.10 6.76 11.07
C GLU A 534 10.23 5.60 10.58
N GLY A 535 8.92 5.80 10.61
CA GLY A 535 7.94 4.88 10.03
C GLY A 535 6.51 5.43 10.11
N GLY A 536 5.71 5.08 9.09
CA GLY A 536 4.30 5.44 8.96
C GLY A 536 3.35 4.26 9.11
N SER A 537 2.12 4.49 9.58
CA SER A 537 1.09 3.46 9.79
C SER A 537 1.57 2.30 10.69
N ASN A 538 1.68 1.05 10.21
CA ASN A 538 2.31 -0.05 10.96
C ASN A 538 3.78 0.24 11.31
N GLY A 539 4.49 1.02 10.48
CA GLY A 539 5.81 1.57 10.83
C GLY A 539 5.76 2.53 12.02
N GLY A 540 4.67 3.29 12.20
CA GLY A 540 4.47 4.12 13.40
C GLY A 540 4.38 3.29 14.68
N LEU A 541 3.69 2.13 14.62
CA LEU A 541 3.69 1.14 15.71
C LEU A 541 5.09 0.60 16.00
N LEU A 542 5.86 0.26 14.95
CA LEU A 542 7.26 -0.16 15.08
C LEU A 542 8.06 0.89 15.85
N ILE A 543 8.00 2.17 15.45
CA ILE A 543 8.72 3.24 16.12
C ILE A 543 8.28 3.39 17.59
N ALA A 544 6.98 3.40 17.85
CA ALA A 544 6.45 3.55 19.21
C ALA A 544 6.88 2.40 20.14
N ALA A 545 6.79 1.16 19.65
CA ALA A 545 7.22 -0.02 20.39
C ALA A 545 8.73 0.00 20.64
N SER A 546 9.54 0.33 19.63
CA SER A 546 10.99 0.42 19.75
C SER A 546 11.42 1.46 20.79
N ILE A 547 10.82 2.66 20.80
CA ILE A 547 11.14 3.69 21.80
C ILE A 547 10.80 3.21 23.22
N ASN A 548 9.65 2.53 23.40
CA ASN A 548 9.22 2.01 24.71
C ASN A 548 10.09 0.85 25.21
N GLN A 549 10.54 -0.02 24.32
CA GLN A 549 11.36 -1.19 24.70
C GLN A 549 12.82 -0.80 24.99
N VAL A 550 13.32 0.22 24.27
CA VAL A 550 14.73 0.66 24.30
C VAL A 550 14.94 1.86 25.25
N ILE A 551 14.11 1.99 26.30
CA ILE A 551 14.30 3.03 27.34
C ILE A 551 15.58 2.72 28.15
N CYS A 552 16.70 3.21 27.61
CA CYS A 552 17.88 3.83 28.22
C CYS A 552 19.08 3.67 27.26
N GLY A 553 19.27 4.63 26.35
CA GLY A 553 20.62 4.97 25.86
C GLY A 553 20.93 4.80 24.37
N LEU A 554 20.04 4.23 23.54
CA LEU A 554 20.38 3.91 22.13
C LEU A 554 19.84 4.88 21.05
N ILE A 555 18.82 5.71 21.32
CA ILE A 555 18.12 6.48 20.27
C ILE A 555 17.94 7.95 20.69
N SER A 556 18.23 8.88 19.76
CA SER A 556 18.19 10.33 20.01
C SER A 556 16.89 11.00 19.57
N LEU A 557 16.23 10.47 18.55
CA LEU A 557 15.01 11.03 17.98
C LEU A 557 14.20 9.94 17.27
N GLY A 558 12.90 9.90 17.50
CA GLY A 558 11.96 9.09 16.72
C GLY A 558 10.92 9.99 16.07
N VAL A 559 10.75 9.88 14.76
CA VAL A 559 9.67 10.55 14.03
C VAL A 559 8.57 9.54 13.81
N LEU A 560 7.38 9.88 14.29
CA LEU A 560 6.29 8.93 14.45
C LEU A 560 5.08 9.44 13.69
N LEU A 561 4.74 8.76 12.60
CA LEU A 561 3.54 9.02 11.81
C LEU A 561 2.54 7.89 12.10
N LEU A 562 1.88 7.97 13.26
CA LEU A 562 0.85 7.01 13.64
C LEU A 562 -0.45 7.29 12.87
N THR A 563 -0.76 6.40 11.94
CA THR A 563 -2.11 6.16 11.42
C THR A 563 -2.45 4.70 11.71
N LEU A 564 -2.69 4.42 13.00
CA LEU A 564 -3.36 3.20 13.46
C LEU A 564 -4.69 3.64 14.04
N VAL A 565 -5.62 3.90 13.14
CA VAL A 565 -6.98 4.25 13.49
C VAL A 565 -7.67 2.93 13.76
N LEU A 566 -8.08 2.62 15.00
CA LEU A 566 -8.87 1.42 15.34
C LEU A 566 -10.31 1.46 14.82
N TRP A 567 -10.61 2.46 14.00
CA TRP A 567 -11.88 2.79 13.40
C TRP A 567 -11.78 2.70 11.87
N THR A 568 -12.90 2.77 11.15
CA THR A 568 -12.97 2.62 9.67
C THR A 568 -12.62 1.20 9.17
N CYS A 569 -11.39 0.98 8.72
CA CYS A 569 -10.94 -0.20 7.99
C CYS A 569 -9.93 -1.06 8.78
N SER A 570 -9.63 -0.68 10.02
CA SER A 570 -8.73 -1.42 10.93
C SER A 570 -9.13 -2.86 11.17
N ALA A 571 -10.42 -3.19 11.09
CA ALA A 571 -10.90 -4.56 11.20
C ALA A 571 -10.17 -5.50 10.22
N PHE A 572 -9.67 -4.98 9.09
CA PHE A 572 -8.90 -5.77 8.14
C PHE A 572 -7.49 -6.15 8.66
N THR A 573 -6.92 -5.37 9.58
CA THR A 573 -5.57 -5.59 10.12
C THR A 573 -5.49 -6.68 11.20
N SER A 574 -6.62 -7.28 11.59
CA SER A 574 -6.68 -8.31 12.64
C SER A 574 -5.89 -9.59 12.34
N SER A 575 -5.54 -9.81 11.08
CA SER A 575 -4.71 -10.93 10.67
C SER A 575 -3.21 -10.68 10.88
N GLN A 576 -2.83 -9.41 11.10
CA GLN A 576 -1.46 -8.96 11.34
C GLN A 576 -1.18 -8.72 12.83
N LEU A 577 -2.19 -8.25 13.56
CA LEU A 577 -2.15 -7.91 14.98
C LEU A 577 -3.16 -8.74 15.76
N VAL A 578 -2.78 -9.24 16.94
CA VAL A 578 -3.66 -10.08 17.76
C VAL A 578 -4.79 -9.24 18.35
N MET A 579 -6.04 -9.70 18.18
CA MET A 579 -7.21 -9.11 18.83
C MET A 579 -7.34 -9.62 20.27
N PRO A 580 -7.70 -8.76 21.24
CA PRO A 580 -7.69 -9.06 22.66
C PRO A 580 -8.92 -9.86 23.10
N GLY A 581 -9.98 -9.93 22.27
CA GLY A 581 -11.16 -10.75 22.54
C GLY A 581 -10.86 -12.26 22.56
N LEU A 582 -9.69 -12.68 22.08
CA LEU A 582 -9.26 -14.09 22.04
C LEU A 582 -8.41 -14.44 23.29
N GLN A 583 -8.98 -15.27 24.17
CA GLN A 583 -8.40 -15.68 25.45
C GLN A 583 -7.05 -16.41 25.35
N THR A 584 -6.73 -17.01 24.19
CA THR A 584 -5.57 -17.90 23.99
C THR A 584 -4.24 -17.21 23.72
N MET A 585 -4.20 -15.88 23.52
CA MET A 585 -2.98 -15.20 23.06
C MET A 585 -2.63 -13.88 23.77
N VAL A 586 -3.12 -13.66 25.00
CA VAL A 586 -2.57 -12.61 25.87
C VAL A 586 -1.16 -13.04 26.32
N VAL A 587 -0.15 -12.72 25.53
CA VAL A 587 1.24 -13.07 25.80
C VAL A 587 1.73 -12.25 27.00
N GLN A 588 1.95 -12.92 28.14
CA GLN A 588 2.67 -12.33 29.27
C GLN A 588 4.15 -12.12 28.90
N ILE A 589 4.54 -10.88 28.60
CA ILE A 589 5.96 -10.51 28.48
C ILE A 589 6.58 -10.51 29.89
N ARG A 590 7.29 -11.58 30.26
CA ARG A 590 8.09 -11.64 31.50
C ARG A 590 9.51 -11.12 31.24
N LYS A 591 9.85 -9.95 31.78
CA LYS A 591 11.24 -9.48 31.88
C LYS A 591 11.87 -10.12 33.12
N LYS A 592 12.90 -10.97 32.96
CA LYS A 592 13.77 -11.40 34.07
C LYS A 592 14.90 -10.37 34.18
N SER A 593 14.88 -9.54 35.23
CA SER A 593 16.02 -8.68 35.58
C SER A 593 16.99 -9.46 36.49
N SER A 594 18.29 -9.17 36.39
CA SER A 594 19.34 -9.74 37.24
C SER A 594 19.28 -9.29 38.71
N ASN A 595 18.33 -8.42 39.09
CA ASN A 595 18.21 -7.86 40.44
C ASN A 595 16.88 -8.18 41.16
N GLY A 596 16.14 -9.20 40.73
CA GLY A 596 15.03 -9.76 41.52
C GLY A 596 13.78 -8.88 41.70
N SER A 597 13.74 -7.68 41.12
CA SER A 597 12.51 -6.88 41.01
C SER A 597 11.85 -7.12 39.65
N SER A 598 10.59 -7.56 39.70
CA SER A 598 9.73 -7.75 38.53
C SER A 598 8.80 -6.54 38.42
N ASN A 599 9.09 -5.65 37.47
CA ASN A 599 8.11 -4.66 37.03
C ASN A 599 7.34 -5.29 35.85
N ILE A 600 6.05 -5.51 36.07
CA ILE A 600 5.10 -5.96 35.06
C ILE A 600 4.61 -4.70 34.35
N LEU A 601 5.05 -4.47 33.11
CA LEU A 601 4.34 -3.59 32.18
C LEU A 601 3.52 -4.51 31.28
N PRO A 602 2.18 -4.57 31.43
CA PRO A 602 1.35 -5.36 30.55
C PRO A 602 1.36 -4.72 29.16
N PHE A 603 1.90 -5.43 28.17
CA PHE A 603 1.71 -5.13 26.76
C PHE A 603 0.47 -5.92 26.32
N ILE A 604 -0.68 -5.26 26.26
CA ILE A 604 -1.90 -5.83 25.70
C ILE A 604 -2.15 -5.08 24.38
N MET A 605 -2.06 -5.78 23.26
CA MET A 605 -2.66 -5.27 22.02
C MET A 605 -4.18 -5.26 22.25
N CYS A 606 -4.77 -4.07 22.39
CA CYS A 606 -6.20 -3.84 22.63
C CYS A 606 -6.95 -3.59 21.31
N GLY A 607 -8.20 -4.05 21.19
CA GLY A 607 -8.97 -4.12 19.94
C GLY A 607 -10.11 -5.15 19.99
N ASP A 608 -11.08 -5.01 20.89
CA ASP A 608 -12.29 -5.85 20.84
C ASP A 608 -13.33 -5.25 19.88
N LEU A 609 -14.34 -6.05 19.51
CA LEU A 609 -15.44 -5.84 18.56
C LEU A 609 -16.40 -4.66 18.85
N GLY A 610 -15.96 -3.70 19.65
CA GLY A 610 -16.58 -2.40 19.80
C GLY A 610 -15.52 -1.39 20.21
N SER A 611 -15.27 -0.42 19.33
CA SER A 611 -14.80 0.93 19.67
C SER A 611 -13.67 1.03 20.71
N LYS A 612 -12.40 0.72 20.38
CA LYS A 612 -11.27 0.99 21.31
C LYS A 612 -9.98 1.30 20.58
N ALA A 613 -9.31 2.40 20.96
CA ALA A 613 -7.99 2.84 20.51
C ALA A 613 -6.82 2.28 21.35
N LEU A 614 -5.59 2.47 20.86
CA LEU A 614 -4.32 2.10 21.50
C LEU A 614 -3.74 3.35 22.19
N VAL A 615 -3.67 3.37 23.53
CA VAL A 615 -3.03 4.46 24.29
C VAL A 615 -1.69 3.99 24.86
N ALA A 616 -0.60 4.59 24.38
CA ALA A 616 0.71 4.41 24.98
C ALA A 616 0.78 5.17 26.32
N ASN A 617 0.84 4.42 27.41
CA ASN A 617 0.97 4.98 28.76
C ASN A 617 2.44 5.40 28.99
N ALA A 618 2.76 6.67 28.80
CA ALA A 618 4.02 7.25 29.26
C ALA A 618 3.86 7.67 30.73
N SER A 619 4.19 6.78 31.67
CA SER A 619 4.38 7.18 33.06
C SER A 619 5.74 7.86 33.21
N ILE A 620 5.73 9.19 33.33
CA ILE A 620 6.91 9.97 33.71
C ILE A 620 7.20 9.68 35.18
N GLN A 621 8.10 8.74 35.48
CA GLN A 621 8.76 8.71 36.79
C GLN A 621 9.78 9.84 36.82
N GLN A 622 9.59 10.79 37.75
CA GLN A 622 10.59 11.80 38.07
C GLN A 622 11.94 11.14 38.41
N PRO A 623 13.08 11.68 37.96
CA PRO A 623 14.38 11.17 38.38
C PRO A 623 14.59 11.49 39.86
N CYS A 624 14.73 10.45 40.68
CA CYS A 624 15.42 10.57 41.95
C CYS A 624 16.92 10.72 41.65
N CYS A 625 17.46 11.89 42.05
CA CYS A 625 18.86 12.32 42.17
C CYS A 625 19.97 11.54 41.42
#